data_AF-A0A5Q2QBQ6-F1
#
_entry.id   AF-A0A5Q2QBQ6-F1
#
_cell.length_a   1.000
_cell.length_b   1.000
_cell.length_c   1.000
_cell.angle_alpha   90.00
_cell.angle_beta   90.00
_cell.angle_gamma   90.00
#
_symmetry.space_group_name_H-M   'P 1'
#
loop_
_entity.id
_entity.type
_entity.pdbx_description
1 polymer ?
#
loop_
_entity_poly.entity_id
_entity_poly.type
_entity_poly.pdbx_seq_one_letter_code
_entity_poly.pdbx_strand_id
1 'polypeptide(L)'
;MGVGMSLPKIAKGELKVGMYVDLGLSWFDHPFASARFKITDAATLAQIQALRKLSTVTWDPDKSDLDKAAESGPADDVQEAAAVISNADADADARDALKSQRSALNKTESKVRLLNQRVRNLMGNLTSGSEIAIAAAGDIAGEVTDDLVSDPNAVMQLINLSAGDDSSFGRHAINVTAMSVMLARAAELDDAQVHSIGLGAFLHDIGTTRLPKSLTLKKSELNAPESRLYQEHCRIGLEIMGDNAAAIVRQIIACHHERCDGKGSPRGLGADKIPVAAKIVALANRYDHLCNPSHGRAPLAPSDAIKYLFAKERAHFDKRLLDLFVKCLGVYPPGTLVGLNNDQIGIVVQSNPAAPLKPLVVVYDPVVKRTDAVPLDLSAHGALSVERSYVVDQLPDVISSYLALSARTHYYLVSAVDSEILAAGERLRDQTAKP
;
A
#
# COMPACT_ATOMS: atom_id res chain seq x y z
N MET A 1 -17.89 -24.04 38.98
CA MET A 1 -18.99 -24.12 38.00
C MET A 1 -19.33 -22.71 37.57
N GLY A 2 -18.79 -22.25 36.43
CA GLY A 2 -19.20 -21.00 35.79
C GLY A 2 -19.96 -21.37 34.52
N VAL A 3 -21.29 -21.29 34.56
CA VAL A 3 -22.14 -21.60 33.42
C VAL A 3 -21.90 -20.50 32.39
N GLY A 4 -21.28 -20.83 31.25
CA GLY A 4 -21.22 -19.92 30.11
C GLY A 4 -22.62 -19.70 29.59
N MET A 5 -23.25 -18.57 29.94
CA MET A 5 -24.55 -18.20 29.41
C MET A 5 -24.41 -18.01 27.89
N SER A 6 -25.00 -18.93 27.12
CA SER A 6 -25.17 -18.74 25.69
C SER A 6 -26.08 -17.55 25.46
N LEU A 7 -25.62 -16.55 24.72
CA LEU A 7 -26.42 -15.38 24.36
C LEU A 7 -27.72 -15.82 23.66
N PRO A 8 -28.88 -15.20 23.99
CA PRO A 8 -30.16 -15.58 23.42
C PRO A 8 -30.22 -15.31 21.92
N LYS A 9 -30.97 -16.16 21.20
CA LYS A 9 -31.27 -15.97 19.77
C LYS A 9 -32.68 -15.42 19.61
N ILE A 10 -32.84 -14.50 18.68
CA ILE A 10 -34.11 -13.84 18.34
C ILE A 10 -34.39 -13.99 16.84
N ALA A 11 -35.66 -14.12 16.47
CA ALA A 11 -36.03 -14.17 15.06
C ALA A 11 -35.77 -12.81 14.42
N LYS A 12 -35.30 -12.81 13.17
CA LYS A 12 -35.03 -11.59 12.40
C LYS A 12 -36.22 -10.61 12.32
N GLY A 13 -37.45 -11.12 12.32
CA GLY A 13 -38.68 -10.31 12.32
C GLY A 13 -39.01 -9.65 13.66
N GLU A 14 -38.39 -10.10 14.75
CA GLU A 14 -38.62 -9.60 16.11
C GLU A 14 -37.55 -8.60 16.57
N LEU A 15 -36.57 -8.32 15.71
CA LEU A 15 -35.55 -7.32 15.97
C LEU A 15 -36.17 -5.92 16.10
N LYS A 16 -35.67 -5.18 17.08
CA LYS A 16 -36.08 -3.80 17.36
C LYS A 16 -34.88 -2.88 17.34
N VAL A 17 -35.14 -1.62 17.03
CA VAL A 17 -34.18 -0.53 17.28
C VAL A 17 -33.85 -0.52 18.77
N GLY A 18 -32.57 -0.39 19.10
CA GLY A 18 -32.04 -0.50 20.45
C GLY A 18 -31.36 -1.84 20.78
N MET A 19 -31.57 -2.89 19.97
CA MET A 19 -30.96 -4.21 20.20
C MET A 19 -29.48 -4.25 19.79
N TYR A 20 -28.63 -4.81 20.64
CA TYR A 20 -27.26 -5.21 20.29
C TYR A 20 -27.28 -6.64 19.71
N VAL A 21 -26.87 -6.77 18.46
CA VAL A 21 -26.98 -8.00 17.69
C VAL A 21 -25.63 -8.54 17.24
N ASP A 22 -25.50 -9.86 17.20
CA ASP A 22 -24.49 -10.63 16.49
C ASP A 22 -25.21 -11.43 15.38
N LEU A 23 -24.98 -11.02 14.13
CA LEU A 23 -25.62 -11.62 12.96
C LEU A 23 -25.23 -13.10 12.78
N GLY A 24 -24.12 -13.57 13.36
CA GLY A 24 -23.64 -14.93 13.19
C GLY A 24 -23.37 -15.31 11.72
N LEU A 25 -23.30 -14.30 10.86
CA LEU A 25 -23.05 -14.43 9.44
C LEU A 25 -21.60 -14.11 9.15
N SER A 26 -21.09 -14.75 8.11
CA SER A 26 -19.87 -14.28 7.47
C SER A 26 -20.12 -12.86 6.97
N TRP A 27 -19.13 -11.98 7.11
CA TRP A 27 -19.24 -10.60 6.64
C TRP A 27 -19.54 -10.50 5.13
N PHE A 28 -19.18 -11.51 4.33
CA PHE A 28 -19.57 -11.63 2.91
C PHE A 28 -21.09 -11.70 2.69
N ASP A 29 -21.86 -11.98 3.74
CA ASP A 29 -23.30 -12.16 3.69
C ASP A 29 -24.06 -10.96 4.26
N HIS A 30 -23.39 -9.85 4.62
CA HIS A 30 -24.03 -8.62 5.12
C HIS A 30 -23.28 -7.32 4.77
N PRO A 31 -23.98 -6.17 4.63
CA PRO A 31 -23.37 -4.89 4.25
C PRO A 31 -22.86 -4.03 5.43
N PHE A 32 -22.91 -4.53 6.67
CA PHE A 32 -22.55 -3.77 7.87
C PHE A 32 -21.04 -3.78 8.18
N ALA A 33 -20.57 -2.73 8.88
CA ALA A 33 -19.16 -2.55 9.28
C ALA A 33 -18.64 -3.63 10.25
N SER A 34 -19.53 -4.34 10.94
CA SER A 34 -19.23 -5.51 11.75
C SER A 34 -20.44 -6.45 11.74
N ALA A 35 -20.20 -7.74 12.00
CA ALA A 35 -21.28 -8.69 12.29
C ALA A 35 -21.94 -8.41 13.65
N ARG A 36 -21.30 -7.59 14.51
CA ARG A 36 -21.72 -7.28 15.88
C ARG A 36 -21.89 -5.79 16.08
N PHE A 37 -23.12 -5.33 16.29
CA PHE A 37 -23.41 -3.90 16.46
C PHE A 37 -24.77 -3.67 17.12
N LYS A 38 -25.01 -2.44 17.58
CA LYS A 38 -26.32 -2.00 18.07
C LYS A 38 -27.15 -1.45 16.92
N ILE A 39 -28.41 -1.87 16.82
CA ILE A 39 -29.37 -1.33 15.86
C ILE A 39 -29.78 0.05 16.36
N THR A 40 -29.28 1.10 15.73
CA THR A 40 -29.49 2.49 16.17
C THR A 40 -30.70 3.17 15.55
N ASP A 41 -31.18 2.67 14.41
CA ASP A 41 -32.23 3.30 13.62
C ASP A 41 -33.03 2.28 12.79
N ALA A 42 -34.19 2.73 12.29
CA ALA A 42 -35.11 1.91 11.51
C ALA A 42 -34.56 1.50 10.13
N ALA A 43 -33.64 2.26 9.54
CA ALA A 43 -33.03 1.93 8.26
C ALA A 43 -32.05 0.77 8.40
N THR A 44 -31.22 0.79 9.44
CA THR A 44 -30.33 -0.30 9.84
C THR A 44 -31.14 -1.57 10.14
N LEU A 45 -32.25 -1.46 10.87
CA LEU A 45 -33.17 -2.58 11.11
C LEU A 45 -33.71 -3.17 9.80
N ALA A 46 -34.18 -2.33 8.88
CA ALA A 46 -34.70 -2.75 7.59
C ALA A 46 -33.63 -3.46 6.73
N GLN A 47 -32.38 -3.00 6.77
CA GLN A 47 -31.26 -3.66 6.08
C GLN A 47 -30.98 -5.05 6.65
N ILE A 48 -31.02 -5.22 7.98
CA ILE A 48 -30.87 -6.55 8.60
C ILE A 48 -32.04 -7.44 8.17
N GLN A 49 -33.26 -6.88 8.16
CA GLN A 49 -34.47 -7.56 7.74
C GLN A 49 -34.50 -7.91 6.23
N ALA A 50 -33.64 -7.31 5.42
CA ALA A 50 -33.48 -7.66 4.00
C ALA A 50 -32.52 -8.85 3.77
N LEU A 51 -31.70 -9.24 4.76
CA LEU A 51 -30.69 -10.30 4.60
C LEU A 51 -31.33 -11.68 4.43
N ARG A 52 -31.25 -12.26 3.23
CA ARG A 52 -31.90 -13.54 2.90
C ARG A 52 -31.33 -14.75 3.64
N LYS A 53 -30.03 -14.72 3.99
CA LYS A 53 -29.34 -15.82 4.69
C LYS A 53 -29.53 -15.79 6.21
N LEU A 54 -30.23 -14.78 6.72
CA LEU A 54 -30.43 -14.57 8.14
C LEU A 54 -31.87 -14.96 8.54
N SER A 55 -32.01 -15.98 9.39
CA SER A 55 -33.29 -16.39 9.96
C SER A 55 -33.40 -16.04 11.45
N THR A 56 -32.32 -16.29 12.19
CA THR A 56 -32.17 -15.97 13.61
C THR A 56 -30.89 -15.18 13.84
N VAL A 57 -30.94 -14.26 14.78
CA VAL A 57 -29.84 -13.38 15.17
C VAL A 57 -29.53 -13.62 16.63
N THR A 58 -28.26 -13.68 17.01
CA THR A 58 -27.89 -13.72 18.43
C THR A 58 -27.94 -12.29 18.94
N TRP A 59 -28.45 -12.04 20.14
CA TRP A 59 -28.49 -10.68 20.69
C TRP A 59 -28.04 -10.67 22.15
N ASP A 60 -27.57 -9.51 22.60
CA ASP A 60 -27.03 -9.30 23.94
C ASP A 60 -27.98 -8.37 24.71
N PRO A 61 -28.83 -8.90 25.61
CA PRO A 61 -29.79 -8.10 26.38
C PRO A 61 -29.11 -7.04 27.23
N ASP A 62 -27.93 -7.34 27.78
CA ASP A 62 -27.21 -6.44 28.69
C ASP A 62 -26.61 -5.23 27.95
N LYS A 63 -26.41 -5.34 26.63
CA LYS A 63 -25.94 -4.25 25.76
C LYS A 63 -27.06 -3.59 24.95
N SER A 64 -28.30 -4.04 25.14
CA SER A 64 -29.47 -3.58 24.39
C SER A 64 -30.27 -2.56 25.21
N ASP A 65 -30.66 -1.46 24.59
CA ASP A 65 -31.53 -0.46 25.20
C ASP A 65 -32.87 -0.45 24.47
N LEU A 66 -33.82 -1.27 24.95
CA LEU A 66 -35.14 -1.40 24.34
C LEU A 66 -36.15 -0.35 24.80
N ASP A 67 -35.83 0.38 25.87
CA ASP A 67 -36.74 1.33 26.52
C ASP A 67 -36.74 2.73 25.89
N LYS A 68 -35.95 2.97 24.83
CA LYS A 68 -35.94 4.25 24.07
C LYS A 68 -36.64 4.16 22.70
N ALA A 69 -37.57 3.22 22.53
CA ALA A 69 -38.20 2.94 21.24
C ALA A 69 -39.55 3.68 20.98
N ALA A 70 -39.88 4.74 21.72
CA ALA A 70 -41.22 5.36 21.63
C ALA A 70 -41.28 6.90 21.52
N GLU A 71 -40.19 7.61 21.25
CA GLU A 71 -40.27 9.04 20.89
C GLU A 71 -39.38 9.35 19.69
N SER A 72 -39.96 9.24 18.49
CA SER A 72 -39.48 9.93 17.30
C SER A 72 -40.68 10.49 16.54
N GLY A 73 -41.21 11.61 17.04
CA GLY A 73 -41.94 12.60 16.24
C GLY A 73 -40.96 13.64 15.68
N PRO A 74 -41.33 14.40 14.63
CA PRO A 74 -40.37 15.13 13.83
C PRO A 74 -39.87 16.39 14.55
N ALA A 75 -38.55 16.58 14.54
CA ALA A 75 -37.83 17.83 14.76
C ALA A 75 -38.32 18.74 15.91
N ASP A 76 -37.74 18.56 17.08
CA ASP A 76 -37.16 19.64 17.90
C ASP A 76 -36.62 19.01 19.19
N ASP A 77 -35.29 18.93 19.28
CA ASP A 77 -34.48 18.95 20.52
C ASP A 77 -33.04 18.56 20.14
N VAL A 78 -32.41 19.47 19.40
CA VAL A 78 -30.96 19.59 19.32
C VAL A 78 -30.55 20.56 20.43
N GLN A 79 -30.61 20.13 21.68
CA GLN A 79 -29.98 20.78 22.83
C GLN A 79 -30.06 19.82 24.03
N GLU A 80 -28.98 19.70 24.79
CA GLU A 80 -28.86 18.86 26.00
C GLU A 80 -28.55 17.36 25.83
N ALA A 81 -27.56 17.04 25.00
CA ALA A 81 -26.59 15.97 25.30
C ALA A 81 -25.15 16.38 24.97
N ALA A 82 -24.89 17.69 25.02
CA ALA A 82 -23.60 18.34 24.89
C ALA A 82 -23.27 19.06 26.20
N ALA A 83 -22.90 18.31 27.23
CA ALA A 83 -22.19 18.88 28.37
C ALA A 83 -21.35 17.80 29.04
N VAL A 84 -20.04 18.08 29.18
CA VAL A 84 -18.91 17.27 29.71
C VAL A 84 -18.12 16.61 28.57
N ILE A 85 -17.10 17.21 27.95
CA ILE A 85 -16.12 18.22 28.37
C ILE A 85 -15.87 19.18 27.18
N SER A 86 -16.06 20.48 27.42
CA SER A 86 -15.63 21.55 26.53
C SER A 86 -14.12 21.77 26.64
N ASN A 87 -13.37 21.49 25.56
CA ASN A 87 -12.14 22.21 25.24
C ASN A 87 -12.28 22.69 23.79
N ALA A 88 -13.01 23.77 23.59
CA ALA A 88 -13.33 24.33 22.28
C ALA A 88 -12.07 24.77 21.49
N ASP A 89 -10.99 25.13 22.18
CA ASP A 89 -9.72 25.51 21.54
C ASP A 89 -8.96 24.28 20.99
N ALA A 90 -8.96 23.15 21.71
CA ALA A 90 -8.30 21.92 21.26
C ALA A 90 -8.98 21.28 20.03
N ASP A 91 -10.29 21.51 19.88
CA ASP A 91 -11.12 20.95 18.81
C ASP A 91 -11.13 21.85 17.55
N ALA A 92 -10.79 23.14 17.70
CA ALA A 92 -10.49 24.05 16.59
C ALA A 92 -9.09 23.79 16.04
N ASP A 93 -8.10 23.64 16.91
CA ASP A 93 -6.72 23.30 16.54
C ASP A 93 -6.64 21.93 15.86
N ALA A 94 -7.38 20.93 16.34
CA ALA A 94 -7.47 19.62 15.69
C ALA A 94 -8.12 19.69 14.29
N ARG A 95 -9.14 20.54 14.11
CA ARG A 95 -9.80 20.75 12.81
C ARG A 95 -8.93 21.53 11.84
N ASP A 96 -8.22 22.56 12.30
CA ASP A 96 -7.29 23.34 11.46
C ASP A 96 -6.01 22.56 11.13
N ALA A 97 -5.53 21.71 12.05
CA ALA A 97 -4.47 20.74 11.77
C ALA A 97 -4.92 19.74 10.70
N LEU A 98 -6.14 19.19 10.81
CA LEU A 98 -6.72 18.27 9.82
C LEU A 98 -6.95 18.97 8.46
N LYS A 99 -7.36 20.23 8.46
CA LYS A 99 -7.56 21.05 7.25
C LYS A 99 -6.24 21.41 6.56
N SER A 100 -5.20 21.70 7.34
CA SER A 100 -3.84 21.93 6.86
C SER A 100 -3.21 20.65 6.30
N GLN A 101 -3.41 19.52 6.99
CA GLN A 101 -3.01 18.19 6.53
C GLN A 101 -3.76 17.80 5.24
N ARG A 102 -5.07 18.08 5.14
CA ARG A 102 -5.87 17.90 3.91
C ARG A 102 -5.41 18.80 2.76
N SER A 103 -5.03 20.05 3.03
CA SER A 103 -4.49 20.97 2.03
C SER A 103 -3.14 20.50 1.49
N ALA A 104 -2.26 20.00 2.36
CA ALA A 104 -1.01 19.37 1.97
C ALA A 104 -1.25 18.11 1.12
N LEU A 105 -2.17 17.23 1.53
CA LEU A 105 -2.56 16.05 0.77
C LEU A 105 -3.13 16.40 -0.62
N ASN A 106 -4.00 17.40 -0.72
CA ASN A 106 -4.60 17.83 -1.99
C ASN A 106 -3.59 18.45 -2.97
N LYS A 107 -2.61 19.21 -2.45
CA LYS A 107 -1.51 19.77 -3.26
C LYS A 107 -0.64 18.67 -3.83
N THR A 108 -0.26 17.68 -3.01
CA THR A 108 0.54 16.57 -3.52
C THR A 108 -0.26 15.66 -4.44
N GLU A 109 -1.56 15.46 -4.17
CA GLU A 109 -2.43 14.71 -5.08
C GLU A 109 -2.44 15.33 -6.49
N SER A 110 -2.52 16.65 -6.55
CA SER A 110 -2.48 17.40 -7.81
C SER A 110 -1.12 17.25 -8.52
N LYS A 111 -0.01 17.32 -7.76
CA LYS A 111 1.35 17.17 -8.29
C LYS A 111 1.59 15.78 -8.86
N VAL A 112 1.19 14.74 -8.14
CA VAL A 112 1.36 13.36 -8.58
C VAL A 112 0.42 13.01 -9.74
N ARG A 113 -0.81 13.55 -9.78
CA ARG A 113 -1.70 13.40 -10.95
C ARG A 113 -1.07 13.99 -12.21
N LEU A 114 -0.45 15.17 -12.07
CA LEU A 114 0.29 15.82 -13.16
C LEU A 114 1.50 14.98 -13.58
N LEU A 115 2.24 14.42 -12.63
CA LEU A 115 3.35 13.53 -12.90
C LEU A 115 2.90 12.27 -13.65
N ASN A 116 1.84 11.58 -13.20
CA ASN A 116 1.28 10.42 -13.88
C ASN A 116 0.85 10.75 -15.32
N GLN A 117 0.27 11.93 -15.54
CA GLN A 117 -0.06 12.41 -16.89
C GLN A 117 1.20 12.62 -17.74
N ARG A 118 2.27 13.21 -17.18
CA ARG A 118 3.54 13.40 -17.88
C ARG A 118 4.23 12.07 -18.19
N VAL A 119 4.28 11.14 -17.23
CA VAL A 119 4.79 9.77 -17.42
C VAL A 119 4.01 9.09 -18.53
N ARG A 120 2.67 9.13 -18.55
CA ARG A 120 1.87 8.57 -19.65
C ARG A 120 2.19 9.16 -21.00
N ASN A 121 2.18 10.49 -21.10
CA ASN A 121 2.45 11.20 -22.35
C ASN A 121 3.84 10.88 -22.88
N LEU A 122 4.80 10.74 -21.97
CA LEU A 122 6.15 10.31 -22.27
C LEU A 122 6.20 8.85 -22.73
N MET A 123 5.53 7.95 -22.02
CA MET A 123 5.53 6.50 -22.30
C MET A 123 4.89 6.18 -23.65
N GLY A 124 3.85 6.92 -24.05
CA GLY A 124 3.27 6.84 -25.40
C GLY A 124 4.26 7.22 -26.50
N ASN A 125 5.24 8.06 -26.19
CA ASN A 125 6.28 8.53 -27.11
C ASN A 125 7.58 7.71 -27.03
N LEU A 126 7.86 7.02 -25.91
CA LEU A 126 9.04 6.19 -25.71
C LEU A 126 9.10 4.98 -26.65
N THR A 127 7.97 4.51 -27.17
CA THR A 127 7.93 3.46 -28.20
C THR A 127 8.55 3.88 -29.53
N SER A 128 8.78 5.18 -29.76
CA SER A 128 9.52 5.67 -30.93
C SER A 128 11.04 5.53 -30.80
N GLY A 129 11.56 5.28 -29.59
CA GLY A 129 12.99 5.19 -29.32
C GLY A 129 13.77 6.48 -29.60
N SER A 130 13.07 7.62 -29.74
CA SER A 130 13.70 8.92 -29.98
C SER A 130 14.54 9.35 -28.78
N GLU A 131 15.75 9.87 -29.04
CA GLU A 131 16.62 10.46 -28.02
C GLU A 131 15.89 11.54 -27.20
N ILE A 132 14.95 12.27 -27.82
CA ILE A 132 14.13 13.29 -27.16
C ILE A 132 13.20 12.65 -26.10
N ALA A 133 12.62 11.49 -26.41
CA ALA A 133 11.76 10.79 -25.47
C ALA A 133 12.56 10.18 -24.31
N ILE A 134 13.80 9.74 -24.56
CA ILE A 134 14.69 9.22 -23.51
C ILE A 134 15.18 10.34 -22.59
N ALA A 135 15.55 11.49 -23.16
CA ALA A 135 15.92 12.68 -22.39
C ALA A 135 14.77 13.15 -21.50
N ALA A 136 13.55 13.26 -22.07
CA ALA A 136 12.36 13.61 -21.30
C ALA A 136 12.01 12.57 -20.21
N ALA A 137 12.37 11.30 -20.40
CA ALA A 137 12.27 10.27 -19.37
C ALA A 137 13.27 10.45 -18.24
N GLY A 138 14.49 10.85 -18.58
CA GLY A 138 15.50 11.25 -17.61
C GLY A 138 15.06 12.45 -16.78
N ASP A 139 14.50 13.48 -17.42
CA ASP A 139 14.04 14.70 -16.74
C ASP A 139 12.90 14.40 -15.76
N ILE A 140 11.91 13.61 -16.18
CA ILE A 140 10.82 13.19 -15.30
C ILE A 140 11.35 12.34 -14.16
N ALA A 141 12.23 11.38 -14.44
CA ALA A 141 12.82 10.53 -13.41
C ALA A 141 13.65 11.33 -12.40
N GLY A 142 14.37 12.36 -12.85
CA GLY A 142 15.09 13.31 -11.99
C GLY A 142 14.13 14.07 -11.08
N GLU A 143 13.08 14.69 -11.64
CA GLU A 143 12.08 15.42 -10.86
C GLU A 143 11.37 14.54 -9.82
N VAL A 144 11.01 13.29 -10.19
CA VAL A 144 10.46 12.31 -9.25
C VAL A 144 11.46 12.01 -8.15
N THR A 145 12.72 11.81 -8.51
CA THR A 145 13.76 11.46 -7.53
C THR A 145 14.03 12.64 -6.58
N ASP A 146 14.11 13.86 -7.11
CA ASP A 146 14.28 15.08 -6.32
C ASP A 146 13.12 15.28 -5.35
N ASP A 147 11.88 15.03 -5.79
CA ASP A 147 10.70 15.08 -4.94
C ASP A 147 10.75 14.03 -3.81
N LEU A 148 11.13 12.79 -4.14
CA LEU A 148 11.27 11.70 -3.19
C LEU A 148 12.41 11.92 -2.17
N VAL A 149 13.48 12.60 -2.60
CA VAL A 149 14.63 12.95 -1.75
C VAL A 149 14.25 14.12 -0.83
N SER A 150 13.59 15.14 -1.37
CA SER A 150 13.28 16.39 -0.68
C SER A 150 12.15 16.27 0.34
N ASP A 151 11.19 15.38 0.10
CA ASP A 151 10.09 15.10 1.03
C ASP A 151 9.98 13.59 1.29
N PRO A 152 10.35 13.12 2.50
CA PRO A 152 10.16 11.72 2.91
C PRO A 152 8.70 11.25 2.78
N ASN A 153 7.71 12.15 2.83
CA ASN A 153 6.30 11.83 2.60
C ASN A 153 5.91 11.74 1.12
N ALA A 154 6.72 12.21 0.17
CA ALA A 154 6.37 12.19 -1.25
C ALA A 154 6.35 10.75 -1.81
N VAL A 155 7.24 9.88 -1.31
CA VAL A 155 7.33 8.44 -1.61
C VAL A 155 5.97 7.77 -1.43
N MET A 156 5.29 8.15 -0.36
CA MET A 156 3.96 7.69 0.04
C MET A 156 2.91 8.00 -0.99
N GLN A 157 2.91 9.26 -1.41
CA GLN A 157 1.81 9.86 -2.14
C GLN A 157 1.91 9.51 -3.63
N LEU A 158 3.13 9.30 -4.13
CA LEU A 158 3.42 8.81 -5.48
C LEU A 158 2.90 7.39 -5.74
N ILE A 159 3.13 6.47 -4.81
CA ILE A 159 2.64 5.09 -4.91
C ILE A 159 1.09 5.05 -4.84
N ASN A 160 0.48 5.93 -4.03
CA ASN A 160 -0.96 5.94 -3.79
C ASN A 160 -1.83 6.38 -4.98
N LEU A 161 -1.28 7.11 -5.96
CA LEU A 161 -2.06 7.83 -6.97
C LEU A 161 -1.89 7.30 -8.40
N SER A 162 -0.93 6.40 -8.61
CA SER A 162 -0.76 5.65 -9.86
C SER A 162 -1.85 4.58 -10.07
N ALA A 163 -2.76 4.42 -9.11
CA ALA A 163 -3.77 3.38 -9.09
C ALA A 163 -4.85 3.57 -10.18
N GLY A 164 -5.12 4.81 -10.62
CA GLY A 164 -6.25 5.14 -11.50
C GLY A 164 -6.02 4.99 -12.99
N ASP A 165 -4.88 4.46 -13.41
CA ASP A 165 -4.39 4.56 -14.79
C ASP A 165 -3.99 3.22 -15.41
N ASP A 166 -4.46 2.98 -16.64
CA ASP A 166 -4.31 1.71 -17.37
C ASP A 166 -2.88 1.39 -17.84
N SER A 167 -1.90 2.28 -17.64
CA SER A 167 -0.50 1.99 -18.00
C SER A 167 0.25 1.28 -16.87
N SER A 168 0.12 -0.06 -16.82
CA SER A 168 0.83 -0.93 -15.86
C SER A 168 2.33 -0.62 -15.76
N PHE A 169 2.95 -0.17 -16.84
CA PHE A 169 4.37 0.17 -16.92
C PHE A 169 4.74 1.44 -16.13
N GLY A 170 4.00 2.54 -16.31
CA GLY A 170 4.31 3.81 -15.63
C GLY A 170 4.16 3.71 -14.12
N ARG A 171 3.13 3.00 -13.66
CA ARG A 171 2.95 2.69 -12.23
C ARG A 171 4.10 1.87 -11.67
N HIS A 172 4.49 0.81 -12.38
CA HIS A 172 5.58 -0.07 -11.96
C HIS A 172 6.88 0.72 -11.79
N ALA A 173 7.24 1.54 -12.78
CA ALA A 173 8.43 2.40 -12.72
C ALA A 173 8.41 3.31 -11.48
N ILE A 174 7.30 4.01 -11.22
CA ILE A 174 7.17 4.91 -10.06
C ILE A 174 7.30 4.15 -8.74
N ASN A 175 6.61 3.01 -8.59
CA ASN A 175 6.66 2.21 -7.37
C ASN A 175 8.09 1.71 -7.08
N VAL A 176 8.76 1.18 -8.10
CA VAL A 176 10.13 0.68 -7.98
C VAL A 176 11.09 1.82 -7.65
N THR A 177 10.95 2.99 -8.28
CA THR A 177 11.74 4.18 -7.95
C THR A 177 11.55 4.62 -6.51
N ALA A 178 10.30 4.78 -6.07
CA ALA A 178 9.96 5.23 -4.72
C ALA A 178 10.59 4.32 -3.64
N MET A 179 10.44 3.00 -3.80
CA MET A 179 11.01 2.01 -2.90
C MET A 179 12.55 1.92 -2.96
N SER A 180 13.12 2.11 -4.15
CA SER A 180 14.58 2.10 -4.33
C SER A 180 15.24 3.32 -3.69
N VAL A 181 14.66 4.51 -3.84
CA VAL A 181 15.13 5.75 -3.19
C VAL A 181 15.01 5.63 -1.68
N MET A 182 13.87 5.14 -1.18
CA MET A 182 13.69 4.87 0.25
C MET A 182 14.79 3.95 0.80
N LEU A 183 15.02 2.81 0.15
CA LEU A 183 16.01 1.84 0.59
C LEU A 183 17.45 2.38 0.47
N ALA A 184 17.76 3.13 -0.59
CA ALA A 184 19.06 3.75 -0.79
C ALA A 184 19.38 4.79 0.30
N ARG A 185 18.40 5.62 0.69
CA ARG A 185 18.54 6.58 1.79
C ARG A 185 18.70 5.89 3.13
N ALA A 186 17.89 4.85 3.39
CA ALA A 186 18.02 4.06 4.60
C ALA A 186 19.36 3.31 4.67
N ALA A 187 19.96 3.02 3.52
CA ALA A 187 21.29 2.43 3.40
C ALA A 187 22.42 3.47 3.50
N GLU A 188 22.07 4.74 3.70
CA GLU A 188 22.98 5.89 3.81
C GLU A 188 23.93 6.06 2.62
N LEU A 189 23.43 5.78 1.42
CA LEU A 189 24.11 6.16 0.20
C LEU A 189 24.08 7.69 0.05
N ASP A 190 25.10 8.24 -0.58
CA ASP A 190 25.17 9.69 -0.80
C ASP A 190 24.09 10.18 -1.78
N ASP A 191 23.76 11.47 -1.73
CA ASP A 191 22.67 12.04 -2.51
C ASP A 191 22.85 11.83 -4.03
N ALA A 192 24.09 11.84 -4.53
CA ALA A 192 24.38 11.61 -5.94
C ALA A 192 24.12 10.15 -6.36
N GLN A 193 24.46 9.20 -5.48
CA GLN A 193 24.13 7.78 -5.65
C GLN A 193 22.62 7.57 -5.57
N VAL A 194 21.94 8.16 -4.58
CA VAL A 194 20.48 8.08 -4.43
C VAL A 194 19.78 8.62 -5.68
N HIS A 195 20.22 9.77 -6.19
CA HIS A 195 19.67 10.35 -7.42
C HIS A 195 19.87 9.43 -8.63
N SER A 196 21.09 8.87 -8.78
CA SER A 196 21.39 7.93 -9.86
C SER A 196 20.60 6.62 -9.75
N ILE A 197 20.34 6.14 -8.53
CA ILE A 197 19.51 4.97 -8.26
C ILE A 197 18.05 5.26 -8.61
N GLY A 198 17.51 6.42 -8.23
CA GLY A 198 16.14 6.81 -8.58
C GLY A 198 15.92 6.86 -10.09
N LEU A 199 16.85 7.48 -10.82
CA LEU A 199 16.85 7.50 -12.29
C LEU A 199 16.96 6.09 -12.88
N GLY A 200 17.91 5.27 -12.40
CA GLY A 200 18.09 3.90 -12.90
C GLY A 200 16.90 3.00 -12.59
N ALA A 201 16.26 3.16 -11.43
CA ALA A 201 15.05 2.45 -11.04
C ALA A 201 13.86 2.83 -11.93
N PHE A 202 13.74 4.11 -12.33
CA PHE A 202 12.66 4.53 -13.20
C PHE A 202 12.80 3.94 -14.62
N LEU A 203 14.05 3.82 -15.08
CA LEU A 203 14.39 3.37 -16.43
C LEU A 203 14.74 1.88 -16.53
N HIS A 204 14.66 1.12 -15.44
CA HIS A 204 15.22 -0.25 -15.39
C HIS A 204 14.64 -1.17 -16.47
N ASP A 205 13.33 -1.04 -16.74
CA ASP A 205 12.61 -1.83 -17.74
C ASP A 205 12.44 -1.11 -19.09
N ILE A 206 13.19 -0.04 -19.38
CA ILE A 206 13.02 0.75 -20.62
C ILE A 206 13.13 -0.09 -21.90
N GLY A 207 13.92 -1.18 -21.89
CA GLY A 207 14.06 -2.08 -23.03
C GLY A 207 12.78 -2.83 -23.41
N THR A 208 11.82 -2.95 -22.48
CA THR A 208 10.52 -3.58 -22.75
C THR A 208 9.72 -2.83 -23.80
N THR A 209 9.99 -1.54 -24.00
CA THR A 209 9.34 -0.71 -25.03
C THR A 209 9.62 -1.19 -26.46
N ARG A 210 10.71 -1.94 -26.67
CA ARG A 210 11.09 -2.51 -27.96
C ARG A 210 10.76 -4.00 -28.08
N LEU A 211 10.13 -4.61 -27.07
CA LEU A 211 9.66 -5.98 -27.14
C LEU A 211 8.27 -6.08 -27.79
N PRO A 212 7.89 -7.24 -28.36
CA PRO A 212 6.56 -7.43 -28.95
C PRO A 212 5.44 -7.20 -27.93
N LYS A 213 4.40 -6.44 -28.32
CA LYS A 213 3.22 -6.19 -27.47
C LYS A 213 2.48 -7.47 -27.07
N SER A 214 2.51 -8.50 -27.93
CA SER A 214 1.95 -9.82 -27.61
C SER A 214 2.63 -10.50 -26.42
N LEU A 215 3.88 -10.13 -26.13
CA LEU A 215 4.63 -10.59 -24.97
C LEU A 215 4.38 -9.68 -23.76
N THR A 216 4.57 -8.37 -23.91
CA THR A 216 4.50 -7.42 -22.77
C THR A 216 3.08 -7.23 -22.23
N LEU A 217 2.04 -7.35 -23.07
CA LEU A 217 0.64 -7.22 -22.67
C LEU A 217 -0.05 -8.58 -22.40
N LYS A 218 0.71 -9.68 -22.44
CA LYS A 218 0.15 -11.02 -22.22
C LYS A 218 -0.45 -11.11 -20.82
N LYS A 219 -1.71 -11.56 -20.72
CA LYS A 219 -2.44 -11.71 -19.44
C LYS A 219 -2.30 -13.11 -18.81
N SER A 220 -1.60 -14.03 -19.44
CA SER A 220 -1.28 -15.36 -18.92
C SER A 220 0.22 -15.51 -18.72
N GLU A 221 0.63 -16.52 -17.95
CA GLU A 221 2.04 -16.72 -17.63
C GLU A 221 2.90 -16.89 -18.87
N LEU A 222 4.13 -16.36 -18.80
CA LEU A 222 5.12 -16.55 -19.84
C LEU A 222 5.68 -17.97 -19.77
N ASN A 223 5.75 -18.65 -20.92
CA ASN A 223 6.48 -19.91 -21.04
C ASN A 223 8.00 -19.65 -21.05
N ALA A 224 8.82 -20.71 -21.00
CA ALA A 224 10.27 -20.56 -20.91
C ALA A 224 10.90 -19.79 -22.10
N PRO A 225 10.55 -20.06 -23.38
CA PRO A 225 10.98 -19.23 -24.51
C PRO A 225 10.57 -17.75 -24.39
N GLU A 226 9.31 -17.48 -24.03
CA GLU A 226 8.79 -16.11 -23.84
C GLU A 226 9.51 -15.39 -22.71
N SER A 227 9.79 -16.08 -21.59
CA SER A 227 10.56 -15.54 -20.48
C SER A 227 11.99 -15.18 -20.88
N ARG A 228 12.64 -16.00 -21.71
CA ARG A 228 13.98 -15.68 -22.24
C ARG A 228 13.95 -14.47 -23.16
N LEU A 229 12.95 -14.39 -24.05
CA LEU A 229 12.77 -13.21 -24.90
C LEU A 229 12.46 -11.96 -24.08
N TYR A 230 11.68 -12.09 -23.00
CA TYR A 230 11.38 -10.99 -22.11
C TYR A 230 12.65 -10.47 -21.44
N GLN A 231 13.55 -11.35 -20.98
CA GLN A 231 14.83 -10.98 -20.35
C GLN A 231 15.76 -10.17 -21.26
N GLU A 232 15.58 -10.20 -22.58
CA GLU A 232 16.35 -9.36 -23.51
C GLU A 232 16.12 -7.85 -23.30
N HIS A 233 15.08 -7.43 -22.56
CA HIS A 233 14.89 -6.03 -22.24
C HIS A 233 16.08 -5.41 -21.50
N CYS A 234 16.84 -6.18 -20.70
CA CYS A 234 18.05 -5.64 -20.05
C CYS A 234 19.08 -5.22 -21.11
N ARG A 235 19.34 -6.10 -22.07
CA ARG A 235 20.30 -5.85 -23.17
C ARG A 235 19.83 -4.69 -24.04
N ILE A 236 18.56 -4.70 -24.42
CA ILE A 236 17.95 -3.64 -25.24
C ILE A 236 17.93 -2.31 -24.49
N GLY A 237 17.68 -2.32 -23.18
CA GLY A 237 17.71 -1.12 -22.34
C GLY A 237 19.09 -0.48 -22.32
N LEU A 238 20.17 -1.28 -22.26
CA LEU A 238 21.53 -0.78 -22.38
C LEU A 238 21.81 -0.16 -23.75
N GLU A 239 21.31 -0.75 -24.83
CA GLU A 239 21.43 -0.17 -26.18
C GLU A 239 20.68 1.16 -26.31
N ILE A 240 19.51 1.28 -25.67
CA ILE A 240 18.71 2.51 -25.63
C ILE A 240 19.47 3.62 -24.89
N MET A 241 20.05 3.31 -23.73
CA MET A 241 20.73 4.31 -22.90
C MET A 241 22.08 4.74 -23.46
N GLY A 242 22.74 3.88 -24.24
CA GLY A 242 24.07 4.13 -24.78
C GLY A 242 25.16 4.25 -23.70
N ASP A 243 26.38 4.58 -24.13
CA ASP A 243 27.55 4.61 -23.24
C ASP A 243 27.66 5.90 -22.40
N ASN A 244 26.95 6.96 -22.78
CA ASN A 244 26.99 8.25 -22.08
C ASN A 244 26.15 8.29 -20.79
N ALA A 245 25.28 7.29 -20.58
CA ALA A 245 24.51 7.20 -19.35
C ALA A 245 25.39 6.91 -18.13
N ALA A 246 25.02 7.46 -16.97
CA ALA A 246 25.74 7.24 -15.72
C ALA A 246 25.94 5.75 -15.43
N ALA A 247 27.13 5.38 -14.94
CA ALA A 247 27.50 3.98 -14.72
C ALA A 247 26.51 3.24 -13.82
N ILE A 248 25.99 3.88 -12.76
CA ILE A 248 24.98 3.32 -11.85
C ILE A 248 23.69 2.96 -12.59
N VAL A 249 23.20 3.84 -13.47
CA VAL A 249 21.98 3.61 -14.26
C VAL A 249 22.16 2.39 -15.16
N ARG A 250 23.29 2.31 -15.87
CA ARG A 250 23.62 1.16 -16.72
C ARG A 250 23.74 -0.13 -15.90
N GLN A 251 24.37 -0.08 -14.74
CA GLN A 251 24.50 -1.23 -13.84
C GLN A 251 23.14 -1.77 -13.38
N ILE A 252 22.21 -0.87 -13.04
CA ILE A 252 20.83 -1.23 -12.68
C ILE A 252 20.14 -1.95 -13.85
N ILE A 253 20.11 -1.33 -15.03
CA ILE A 253 19.44 -1.91 -16.22
C ILE A 253 20.05 -3.27 -16.56
N ALA A 254 21.37 -3.42 -16.45
CA ALA A 254 22.07 -4.66 -16.75
C ALA A 254 21.80 -5.80 -15.75
N CYS A 255 21.53 -5.48 -14.48
CA CYS A 255 21.64 -6.45 -13.38
C CYS A 255 20.42 -6.54 -12.46
N HIS A 256 19.34 -5.80 -12.69
CA HIS A 256 18.19 -5.79 -11.76
C HIS A 256 17.39 -7.11 -11.72
N HIS A 257 17.65 -8.08 -12.62
CA HIS A 257 17.16 -9.46 -12.54
C HIS A 257 18.19 -10.46 -11.99
N GLU A 258 19.37 -9.99 -11.60
CA GLU A 258 20.38 -10.84 -10.96
C GLU A 258 19.96 -11.18 -9.53
N ARG A 259 20.39 -12.36 -9.07
CA ARG A 259 20.04 -12.89 -7.74
C ARG A 259 21.31 -13.21 -6.98
N CYS A 260 21.34 -12.88 -5.70
CA CYS A 260 22.51 -13.09 -4.85
C CYS A 260 22.93 -14.56 -4.73
N ASP A 261 22.01 -15.51 -4.98
CA ASP A 261 22.30 -16.95 -5.06
C ASP A 261 22.93 -17.39 -6.39
N GLY A 262 23.21 -16.47 -7.32
CA GLY A 262 23.84 -16.75 -8.61
C GLY A 262 22.90 -17.35 -9.65
N LYS A 263 21.60 -17.52 -9.35
CA LYS A 263 20.60 -18.10 -10.26
C LYS A 263 19.80 -17.06 -11.04
N GLY A 264 20.22 -15.79 -10.98
CA GLY A 264 19.63 -14.69 -11.71
C GLY A 264 20.01 -14.67 -13.19
N SER A 265 19.49 -13.69 -13.90
CA SER A 265 19.75 -13.46 -15.33
C SER A 265 19.98 -11.97 -15.57
N PRO A 266 20.71 -11.56 -16.62
CA PRO A 266 21.17 -12.38 -17.77
C PRO A 266 22.51 -13.11 -17.60
N ARG A 267 23.32 -12.78 -16.58
CA ARG A 267 24.71 -13.26 -16.44
C ARG A 267 24.91 -14.27 -15.30
N GLY A 268 23.95 -14.43 -14.39
CA GLY A 268 24.06 -15.37 -13.27
C GLY A 268 25.13 -14.94 -12.27
N LEU A 269 25.15 -13.66 -11.94
CA LEU A 269 26.16 -13.07 -11.05
C LEU A 269 25.89 -13.50 -9.60
N GLY A 270 26.94 -13.92 -8.89
CA GLY A 270 26.88 -14.10 -7.45
C GLY A 270 26.84 -12.76 -6.70
N ALA A 271 26.40 -12.78 -5.44
CA ALA A 271 26.17 -11.60 -4.61
C ALA A 271 27.28 -10.53 -4.67
N ASP A 272 28.55 -10.92 -4.65
CA ASP A 272 29.70 -9.99 -4.63
C ASP A 272 29.92 -9.26 -5.96
N LYS A 273 29.36 -9.79 -7.06
CA LYS A 273 29.50 -9.22 -8.40
C LYS A 273 28.30 -8.36 -8.82
N ILE A 274 27.21 -8.38 -8.05
CA ILE A 274 26.02 -7.57 -8.32
C ILE A 274 26.23 -6.18 -7.67
N PRO A 275 26.21 -5.08 -8.45
CA PRO A 275 26.33 -3.74 -7.90
C PRO A 275 25.25 -3.45 -6.86
N VAL A 276 25.60 -2.73 -5.79
CA VAL A 276 24.66 -2.40 -4.68
C VAL A 276 23.41 -1.71 -5.20
N ALA A 277 23.56 -0.78 -6.14
CA ALA A 277 22.45 -0.11 -6.81
C ALA A 277 21.48 -1.10 -7.49
N ALA A 278 22.01 -2.11 -8.20
CA ALA A 278 21.19 -3.13 -8.83
C ALA A 278 20.51 -4.06 -7.80
N LYS A 279 21.18 -4.38 -6.68
CA LYS A 279 20.57 -5.16 -5.58
C LYS A 279 19.38 -4.44 -4.96
N ILE A 280 19.49 -3.12 -4.76
CA ILE A 280 18.40 -2.27 -4.25
C ILE A 280 17.20 -2.33 -5.20
N VAL A 281 17.42 -2.08 -6.49
CA VAL A 281 16.36 -2.07 -7.49
C VAL A 281 15.76 -3.47 -7.69
N ALA A 282 16.56 -4.53 -7.69
CA ALA A 282 16.09 -5.91 -7.80
C ALA A 282 15.10 -6.28 -6.67
N LEU A 283 15.39 -5.84 -5.44
CA LEU A 283 14.51 -6.08 -4.29
C LEU A 283 13.20 -5.30 -4.41
N ALA A 284 13.26 -4.00 -4.72
CA ALA A 284 12.09 -3.17 -4.94
C ALA A 284 11.21 -3.70 -6.09
N ASN A 285 11.85 -4.08 -7.20
CA ASN A 285 11.21 -4.66 -8.37
C ASN A 285 10.48 -5.97 -8.04
N ARG A 286 11.14 -6.89 -7.32
CA ARG A 286 10.51 -8.15 -6.95
C ARG A 286 9.30 -7.94 -6.04
N TYR A 287 9.43 -7.04 -5.06
CA TYR A 287 8.34 -6.74 -4.14
C TYR A 287 7.12 -6.16 -4.87
N ASP A 288 7.31 -5.19 -5.77
CA ASP A 288 6.22 -4.67 -6.59
C ASP A 288 5.59 -5.78 -7.44
N HIS A 289 6.38 -6.62 -8.09
CA HIS A 289 5.87 -7.74 -8.88
C HIS A 289 5.07 -8.79 -8.08
N LEU A 290 5.30 -8.91 -6.76
CA LEU A 290 4.50 -9.79 -5.89
C LEU A 290 3.13 -9.18 -5.58
N CYS A 291 3.06 -7.86 -5.38
CA CYS A 291 1.81 -7.20 -5.02
C CYS A 291 1.01 -6.70 -6.24
N ASN A 292 1.71 -6.43 -7.33
CA ASN A 292 1.21 -5.89 -8.59
C ASN A 292 1.66 -6.76 -9.78
N PRO A 293 1.38 -8.07 -9.78
CA PRO A 293 1.89 -8.98 -10.80
C PRO A 293 1.40 -8.66 -12.22
N SER A 294 2.28 -8.92 -13.18
CA SER A 294 1.97 -9.01 -14.60
C SER A 294 1.71 -10.47 -15.00
N HIS A 295 1.21 -10.70 -16.22
CA HIS A 295 1.13 -12.05 -16.81
C HIS A 295 0.26 -13.06 -16.04
N GLY A 296 -0.86 -12.60 -15.47
CA GLY A 296 -1.92 -13.49 -14.96
C GLY A 296 -1.66 -14.15 -13.61
N ARG A 297 -0.60 -13.75 -12.91
CA ARG A 297 -0.36 -14.19 -11.53
C ARG A 297 -1.29 -13.45 -10.57
N ALA A 298 -1.69 -14.14 -9.50
CA ALA A 298 -2.49 -13.54 -8.43
C ALA A 298 -1.63 -12.60 -7.55
N PRO A 299 -2.14 -11.41 -7.18
CA PRO A 299 -1.44 -10.50 -6.30
C PRO A 299 -1.34 -11.05 -4.88
N LEU A 300 -0.28 -10.67 -4.17
CA LEU A 300 -0.17 -10.81 -2.72
C LEU A 300 -0.48 -9.48 -2.02
N ALA A 301 -1.01 -9.55 -0.80
CA ALA A 301 -1.07 -8.38 0.06
C ALA A 301 0.36 -7.91 0.43
N PRO A 302 0.61 -6.63 0.76
CA PRO A 302 1.95 -6.12 1.05
C PRO A 302 2.64 -6.90 2.18
N SER A 303 1.90 -7.14 3.26
CA SER A 303 2.37 -7.92 4.41
C SER A 303 2.73 -9.36 4.02
N ASP A 304 2.00 -9.97 3.10
CA ASP A 304 2.27 -11.32 2.61
C ASP A 304 3.43 -11.36 1.60
N ALA A 305 3.61 -10.32 0.80
CA ALA A 305 4.78 -10.19 -0.07
C ALA A 305 6.07 -10.06 0.75
N ILE A 306 6.07 -9.28 1.84
CA ILE A 306 7.20 -9.22 2.79
C ILE A 306 7.49 -10.61 3.37
N LYS A 307 6.47 -11.31 3.87
CA LYS A 307 6.62 -12.68 4.39
C LYS A 307 7.18 -13.61 3.33
N TYR A 308 6.71 -13.51 2.08
CA TYR A 308 7.17 -14.33 0.97
C TYR A 308 8.66 -14.08 0.65
N LEU A 309 9.07 -12.81 0.53
CA LEU A 309 10.46 -12.44 0.32
C LEU A 309 11.37 -13.02 1.42
N PHE A 310 10.96 -12.87 2.69
CA PHE A 310 11.75 -13.31 3.83
C PHE A 310 11.78 -14.84 4.01
N ALA A 311 10.65 -15.52 3.77
CA ALA A 311 10.53 -16.95 4.05
C ALA A 311 10.91 -17.84 2.85
N LYS A 312 10.70 -17.37 1.61
CA LYS A 312 10.85 -18.18 0.39
C LYS A 312 11.99 -17.71 -0.51
N GLU A 313 12.28 -16.42 -0.52
CA GLU A 313 13.23 -15.82 -1.48
C GLU A 313 14.43 -15.17 -0.81
N ARG A 314 14.68 -15.42 0.47
CA ARG A 314 15.74 -14.78 1.25
C ARG A 314 17.12 -14.86 0.59
N ALA A 315 17.42 -16.01 -0.01
CA ALA A 315 18.71 -16.24 -0.67
C ALA A 315 18.87 -15.44 -1.99
N HIS A 316 17.79 -14.91 -2.56
CA HIS A 316 17.84 -14.14 -3.80
C HIS A 316 18.40 -12.73 -3.58
N PHE A 317 18.35 -12.24 -2.33
CA PHE A 317 18.66 -10.86 -1.99
C PHE A 317 19.84 -10.75 -1.03
N ASP A 318 20.45 -9.58 -1.03
CA ASP A 318 21.43 -9.22 -0.01
C ASP A 318 20.71 -9.14 1.34
N LYS A 319 21.20 -9.91 2.32
CA LYS A 319 20.55 -10.04 3.64
C LYS A 319 20.38 -8.67 4.31
N ARG A 320 21.37 -7.79 4.20
CA ARG A 320 21.32 -6.49 4.88
C ARG A 320 20.30 -5.57 4.23
N LEU A 321 20.27 -5.54 2.89
CA LEU A 321 19.27 -4.76 2.16
C LEU A 321 17.85 -5.29 2.40
N LEU A 322 17.66 -6.61 2.44
CA LEU A 322 16.36 -7.20 2.76
C LEU A 322 15.91 -6.85 4.18
N ASP A 323 16.77 -7.01 5.18
CA ASP A 323 16.45 -6.67 6.57
C ASP A 323 16.10 -5.17 6.70
N LEU A 324 16.82 -4.29 6.00
CA LEU A 324 16.56 -2.86 5.98
C LEU A 324 15.26 -2.51 5.26
N PHE A 325 14.98 -3.15 4.12
CA PHE A 325 13.75 -2.97 3.36
C PHE A 325 12.51 -3.30 4.19
N VAL A 326 12.55 -4.42 4.93
CA VAL A 326 11.47 -4.81 5.84
C VAL A 326 11.29 -3.80 6.98
N LYS A 327 12.39 -3.23 7.51
CA LYS A 327 12.31 -2.18 8.52
C LYS A 327 11.66 -0.90 7.99
N CYS A 328 12.00 -0.47 6.78
CA CYS A 328 11.45 0.75 6.19
C CYS A 328 9.95 0.59 5.86
N LEU A 329 9.54 -0.58 5.38
CA LEU A 329 8.14 -0.91 5.09
C LEU A 329 7.30 -1.09 6.35
N GLY A 330 7.87 -1.74 7.37
CA GLY A 330 7.14 -2.24 8.53
C GLY A 330 6.40 -3.54 8.24
N VAL A 331 5.87 -4.18 9.30
CA VAL A 331 5.15 -5.47 9.19
C VAL A 331 3.84 -5.31 8.42
N TYR A 332 3.16 -4.18 8.63
CA TYR A 332 1.99 -3.78 7.89
C TYR A 332 2.30 -2.49 7.13
N PRO A 333 2.83 -2.59 5.90
CA PRO A 333 3.03 -1.44 5.06
C PRO A 333 1.68 -0.76 4.85
N PRO A 334 1.61 0.56 4.97
CA PRO A 334 0.39 1.24 4.58
C PRO A 334 -0.10 0.85 3.19
N GLY A 335 -1.41 0.93 2.99
CA GLY A 335 -2.12 0.37 1.85
C GLY A 335 -2.43 -1.12 2.01
N THR A 336 -1.87 -1.78 3.03
CA THR A 336 -2.34 -3.10 3.45
C THR A 336 -3.79 -2.98 3.92
N LEU A 337 -4.66 -3.77 3.31
CA LEU A 337 -6.02 -4.00 3.78
C LEU A 337 -5.96 -4.98 4.95
N VAL A 338 -6.50 -4.59 6.10
CA VAL A 338 -6.44 -5.35 7.35
C VAL A 338 -7.82 -5.62 7.91
N GLY A 339 -8.02 -6.82 8.42
CA GLY A 339 -9.14 -7.18 9.29
C GLY A 339 -8.71 -7.12 10.74
N LEU A 340 -9.48 -6.41 11.56
CA LEU A 340 -9.26 -6.28 12.99
C LEU A 340 -10.02 -7.39 13.74
N ASN A 341 -9.59 -7.67 14.96
CA ASN A 341 -10.18 -8.68 15.85
C ASN A 341 -11.64 -8.39 16.31
N ASN A 342 -12.22 -7.26 15.90
CA ASN A 342 -13.62 -6.89 16.11
C ASN A 342 -14.45 -6.95 14.81
N ASP A 343 -13.94 -7.66 13.80
CA ASP A 343 -14.52 -7.85 12.48
C ASP A 343 -14.53 -6.60 11.59
N GLN A 344 -13.97 -5.47 12.05
CA GLN A 344 -13.82 -4.27 11.22
C GLN A 344 -12.71 -4.45 10.19
N ILE A 345 -12.91 -3.86 9.00
CA ILE A 345 -11.90 -3.83 7.94
C ILE A 345 -11.41 -2.40 7.80
N GLY A 346 -10.10 -2.23 7.64
CA GLY A 346 -9.51 -0.93 7.36
C GLY A 346 -8.34 -1.02 6.41
N ILE A 347 -7.84 0.15 6.04
CA ILE A 347 -6.61 0.32 5.28
C ILE A 347 -5.56 0.94 6.19
N VAL A 348 -4.37 0.36 6.22
CA VAL A 348 -3.26 0.95 6.95
C VAL A 348 -2.86 2.25 6.26
N VAL A 349 -2.77 3.35 7.00
CA VAL A 349 -2.35 4.66 6.45
C VAL A 349 -0.93 5.03 6.91
N GLN A 350 -0.48 4.46 8.03
CA GLN A 350 0.88 4.65 8.54
C GLN A 350 1.33 3.40 9.30
N SER A 351 2.54 2.91 9.03
CA SER A 351 3.17 1.86 9.84
C SER A 351 3.73 2.47 11.13
N ASN A 352 3.88 1.65 12.17
CA ASN A 352 4.36 2.08 13.47
C ASN A 352 5.66 1.33 13.81
N PRO A 353 6.84 1.97 13.64
CA PRO A 353 8.13 1.33 13.95
C PRO A 353 8.26 0.90 15.42
N ALA A 354 7.73 1.71 16.35
CA ALA A 354 7.77 1.43 17.78
C ALA A 354 6.85 0.27 18.19
N ALA A 355 5.76 0.04 17.45
CA ALA A 355 4.85 -1.09 17.64
C ALA A 355 4.45 -1.70 16.28
N PRO A 356 5.30 -2.56 15.67
CA PRO A 356 5.13 -3.02 14.29
C PRO A 356 3.81 -3.73 13.98
N LEU A 357 3.16 -4.32 14.99
CA LEU A 357 1.86 -4.99 14.86
C LEU A 357 0.66 -4.06 15.08
N LYS A 358 0.90 -2.79 15.40
CA LYS A 358 -0.12 -1.79 15.75
C LYS A 358 0.00 -0.55 14.87
N PRO A 359 -0.28 -0.66 13.56
CA PRO A 359 -0.26 0.47 12.64
C PRO A 359 -1.42 1.45 12.88
N LEU A 360 -1.36 2.61 12.23
CA LEU A 360 -2.46 3.56 12.11
C LEU A 360 -3.37 3.13 10.95
N VAL A 361 -4.67 2.99 11.21
CA VAL A 361 -5.63 2.39 10.26
C VAL A 361 -6.84 3.30 10.05
N VAL A 362 -7.27 3.50 8.80
CA VAL A 362 -8.59 4.08 8.51
C VAL A 362 -9.58 2.93 8.32
N VAL A 363 -10.56 2.84 9.21
CA VAL A 363 -11.58 1.78 9.20
C VAL A 363 -12.70 2.15 8.25
N TYR A 364 -13.25 1.17 7.54
CA TYR A 364 -14.45 1.33 6.73
C TYR A 364 -15.66 1.63 7.62
N ASP A 365 -16.34 2.73 7.33
CA ASP A 365 -17.62 3.07 7.91
C ASP A 365 -18.61 3.44 6.78
N PRO A 366 -19.73 2.71 6.62
CA PRO A 366 -20.69 2.93 5.54
C PRO A 366 -21.43 4.27 5.63
N VAL A 367 -21.43 4.91 6.80
CA VAL A 367 -22.17 6.16 7.08
C VAL A 367 -21.23 7.37 7.01
N VAL A 368 -19.95 7.19 7.35
CA VAL A 368 -18.95 8.26 7.30
C VAL A 368 -18.34 8.35 5.90
N LYS A 369 -18.39 9.53 5.28
CA LYS A 369 -17.62 9.77 4.04
C LYS A 369 -16.13 9.60 4.34
N ARG A 370 -15.39 8.90 3.49
CA ARG A 370 -13.93 8.70 3.65
C ARG A 370 -13.17 9.99 3.94
N THR A 371 -13.57 11.11 3.33
CA THR A 371 -12.95 12.42 3.57
C THR A 371 -12.94 12.81 5.04
N ASP A 372 -13.93 12.35 5.79
CA ASP A 372 -14.17 12.65 7.20
C ASP A 372 -13.83 11.48 8.12
N ALA A 373 -13.29 10.38 7.57
CA ALA A 373 -12.84 9.23 8.35
C ALA A 373 -11.57 9.59 9.14
N VAL A 374 -11.61 9.37 10.45
CA VAL A 374 -10.49 9.64 11.35
C VAL A 374 -9.57 8.42 11.43
N PRO A 375 -8.25 8.58 11.25
CA PRO A 375 -7.31 7.47 11.44
C PRO A 375 -7.33 6.96 12.89
N LEU A 376 -7.42 5.64 13.04
CA LEU A 376 -7.43 4.92 14.30
C LEU A 376 -6.02 4.40 14.64
N ASP A 377 -5.45 4.87 15.75
CA ASP A 377 -4.15 4.39 16.23
C ASP A 377 -4.31 3.12 17.08
N LEU A 378 -3.93 1.96 16.51
CA LEU A 378 -4.04 0.69 17.21
C LEU A 378 -3.11 0.59 18.43
N SER A 379 -2.07 1.43 18.53
CA SER A 379 -1.19 1.49 19.70
C SER A 379 -1.86 2.14 20.91
N ALA A 380 -2.67 3.17 20.68
CA ALA A 380 -3.49 3.82 21.70
C ALA A 380 -4.68 2.95 22.15
N HIS A 381 -5.18 2.07 21.26
CA HIS A 381 -6.30 1.17 21.54
C HIS A 381 -5.81 -0.26 21.84
N GLY A 382 -5.42 -0.49 23.09
CA GLY A 382 -4.80 -1.74 23.58
C GLY A 382 -5.48 -3.05 23.15
N ALA A 383 -6.81 -3.07 23.08
CA ALA A 383 -7.62 -4.25 22.77
C ALA A 383 -7.74 -4.57 21.26
N LEU A 384 -7.47 -3.61 20.37
CA LEU A 384 -7.58 -3.82 18.92
C LEU A 384 -6.26 -4.34 18.35
N SER A 385 -6.37 -5.33 17.46
CA SER A 385 -5.22 -5.91 16.77
C SER A 385 -5.58 -6.34 15.36
N VAL A 386 -4.57 -6.35 14.48
CA VAL A 386 -4.70 -6.91 13.14
C VAL A 386 -4.74 -8.44 13.25
N GLU A 387 -5.83 -9.04 12.77
CA GLU A 387 -6.01 -10.49 12.74
C GLU A 387 -5.58 -11.09 11.39
N ARG A 388 -5.87 -10.38 10.28
CA ARG A 388 -5.54 -10.84 8.92
C ARG A 388 -5.35 -9.68 7.94
N SER A 389 -4.71 -9.98 6.81
CA SER A 389 -4.58 -9.07 5.67
C SER A 389 -5.35 -9.59 4.47
N TYR A 390 -5.77 -8.69 3.57
CA TYR A 390 -6.55 -9.00 2.38
C TYR A 390 -5.90 -8.44 1.11
N VAL A 391 -6.23 -9.02 -0.03
CA VAL A 391 -6.06 -8.37 -1.35
C VAL A 391 -7.39 -7.78 -1.81
N VAL A 392 -7.33 -6.76 -2.69
CA VAL A 392 -8.52 -6.02 -3.16
C VAL A 392 -9.59 -6.97 -3.73
N ASP A 393 -9.17 -7.97 -4.51
CA ASP A 393 -10.07 -8.95 -5.15
C ASP A 393 -10.85 -9.84 -4.16
N GLN A 394 -10.47 -9.84 -2.88
CA GLN A 394 -11.17 -10.56 -1.81
C GLN A 394 -12.19 -9.70 -1.06
N LEU A 395 -12.25 -8.39 -1.36
CA LEU A 395 -13.23 -7.47 -0.78
C LEU A 395 -14.45 -7.31 -1.72
N PRO A 396 -15.65 -6.99 -1.21
CA PRO A 396 -16.81 -6.76 -2.05
C PRO A 396 -16.70 -5.36 -2.64
N ASP A 397 -17.35 -5.17 -3.79
CA ASP A 397 -17.23 -3.96 -4.61
C ASP A 397 -17.50 -2.65 -3.84
N VAL A 398 -18.38 -2.68 -2.84
CA VAL A 398 -18.73 -1.49 -2.02
C VAL A 398 -17.58 -1.08 -1.10
N ILE A 399 -16.88 -2.06 -0.50
CA ILE A 399 -15.74 -1.80 0.39
C ILE A 399 -14.50 -1.49 -0.45
N SER A 400 -14.30 -2.18 -1.58
CA SER A 400 -13.23 -1.83 -2.50
C SER A 400 -13.42 -0.43 -3.07
N SER A 401 -14.64 -0.01 -3.44
CA SER A 401 -14.89 1.36 -3.91
C SER A 401 -14.65 2.43 -2.84
N TYR A 402 -14.88 2.10 -1.56
CA TYR A 402 -14.68 3.03 -0.43
C TYR A 402 -13.22 3.07 0.05
N LEU A 403 -12.58 1.90 0.21
CA LEU A 403 -11.22 1.76 0.74
C LEU A 403 -10.15 1.80 -0.36
N ALA A 404 -10.46 1.35 -1.58
CA ALA A 404 -9.55 1.14 -2.70
C ALA A 404 -10.01 1.91 -3.95
N LEU A 405 -9.80 3.23 -3.97
CA LEU A 405 -9.78 3.95 -5.23
C LEU A 405 -8.63 3.37 -6.08
N SER A 406 -9.07 2.50 -7.00
CA SER A 406 -8.43 1.89 -8.15
C SER A 406 -7.44 0.73 -7.90
N ALA A 407 -7.50 -0.22 -8.85
CA ALA A 407 -7.14 -1.61 -8.67
C ALA A 407 -5.63 -1.82 -8.44
N ARG A 408 -5.34 -2.63 -7.42
CA ARG A 408 -4.05 -3.18 -6.98
C ARG A 408 -3.28 -2.35 -5.94
N THR A 409 -2.48 -3.13 -5.23
CA THR A 409 -2.00 -2.93 -3.87
C THR A 409 -1.23 -1.63 -3.66
N HIS A 410 -1.77 -0.79 -2.79
CA HIS A 410 -1.22 0.50 -2.37
C HIS A 410 -0.06 0.28 -1.40
N TYR A 411 1.03 1.02 -1.53
CA TYR A 411 2.03 1.15 -0.48
C TYR A 411 2.07 2.58 0.01
N TYR A 412 1.95 2.74 1.31
CA TYR A 412 2.50 3.87 2.00
C TYR A 412 3.61 3.26 2.92
N LEU A 413 4.54 4.06 3.37
CA LEU A 413 5.84 3.78 4.00
C LEU A 413 6.04 4.72 5.21
N VAL A 414 6.96 4.49 6.14
CA VAL A 414 7.09 5.44 7.27
C VAL A 414 7.86 6.68 6.82
N SER A 415 7.24 7.85 7.01
CA SER A 415 7.93 9.14 7.01
C SER A 415 8.71 9.32 8.30
N ALA A 416 9.92 8.80 8.26
CA ALA A 416 11.07 9.07 9.10
C ALA A 416 11.92 7.81 8.98
N VAL A 417 13.04 7.89 8.27
CA VAL A 417 14.11 6.92 8.48
C VAL A 417 14.54 7.17 9.92
N ASP A 418 14.01 6.35 10.82
CA ASP A 418 14.23 6.50 12.26
C ASP A 418 15.74 6.54 12.54
N SER A 419 16.15 7.26 13.58
CA SER A 419 17.58 7.40 13.93
C SER A 419 18.26 6.03 14.15
N GLU A 420 17.50 5.02 14.56
CA GLU A 420 17.95 3.62 14.67
C GLU A 420 18.13 2.91 13.32
N ILE A 421 17.38 3.30 12.29
CA ILE A 421 17.53 2.80 10.91
C ILE A 421 18.79 3.41 10.27
N LEU A 422 19.03 4.70 10.48
CA LEU A 422 20.26 5.38 10.07
C LEU A 422 21.50 4.76 10.74
N ALA A 423 21.47 4.51 12.06
CA ALA A 423 22.56 3.81 12.77
C ALA A 423 22.86 2.38 12.24
N ALA A 424 21.90 1.73 11.56
CA ALA A 424 22.14 0.47 10.87
C ALA A 424 22.82 0.65 9.50
N GLY A 425 22.73 1.83 8.89
CA GLY A 425 23.37 2.25 7.64
C GLY A 425 24.86 2.56 7.75
N GLU A 426 25.34 3.14 8.85
CA GLU A 426 26.75 3.58 9.01
C GLU A 426 27.78 2.49 8.68
N ARG A 427 27.46 1.21 8.97
CA ARG A 427 28.30 0.05 8.66
C ARG A 427 28.44 -0.26 7.16
N LEU A 428 27.76 0.43 6.24
CA LEU A 428 27.78 0.19 4.77
C LEU A 428 28.82 1.10 4.11
N ARG A 429 28.93 2.35 4.57
CA ARG A 429 29.90 3.34 4.08
C ARG A 429 31.35 2.83 4.20
N ASP A 430 31.67 2.12 5.28
CA ASP A 430 33.02 1.59 5.51
C ASP A 430 33.45 0.49 4.52
N GLN A 431 32.52 -0.10 3.76
CA GLN A 431 32.83 -1.18 2.80
C GLN A 431 32.83 -0.70 1.34
N THR A 432 32.13 0.40 1.02
CA THR A 432 32.24 1.07 -0.29
C THR A 432 33.49 1.96 -0.40
N ALA A 433 34.19 2.18 0.71
CA ALA A 433 35.38 3.04 0.81
C ALA A 433 36.73 2.28 0.72
N LYS A 434 36.75 1.00 0.34
CA LYS A 434 38.00 0.30 0.01
C LYS A 434 38.17 0.15 -1.51
N PRO A 435 39.35 0.53 -2.06
CA PRO A 435 39.59 0.62 -3.49
C PRO A 435 39.54 -0.72 -4.21
#